data_AF-A0A1E4HL58-F1
#
_entry.id   AF-A0A1E4HL58-F1
#
_cell.length_a   1.000
_cell.length_b   1.000
_cell.length_c   1.000
_cell.angle_alpha   90.00
_cell.angle_beta   90.00
_cell.angle_gamma   90.00
#
_symmetry.space_group_name_H-M   'P 1'
#
loop_
_entity.id
_entity.type
_entity.pdbx_description
1 polymer ?
#
loop_
_entity_poly.entity_id
_entity_poly.type
_entity_poly.pdbx_seq_one_letter_code
_entity_poly.pdbx_strand_id
1 'polypeptide(L)'
;MGISSPAGSIWFQGDWSDPWVEGIADALPRVQELRRLDPTSVWQVESGPPPDLLILHKNRLLPKDAELFARWKAESAWPRFPATILCYGPFARYAELDRWLSLADVVIPEATAPDTLPRRVERCLNLGPAPDAIDVGSVSAESAQVVVASTNPDLRRTLADLCAEWVPRVVAQADYRFEYAGRAEARASLRVGATITVIDVPLLESGWEAGIERAAHWGPVIALFGFPSRSNVETARRLGAWACLDLPFDREDLAYTLRRCLRGVEAGRAAGLAGFEPGHQLPRPPVSFRVSNPKRPTTHRDP
;
A
#
# COMPACT_ATOMS: atom_id res chain seq x y z
N MET A 1 -25.06 7.64 -19.75
CA MET A 1 -23.60 7.47 -19.70
C MET A 1 -23.33 5.98 -19.76
N GLY A 2 -22.79 5.48 -20.86
CA GLY A 2 -22.44 4.06 -20.98
C GLY A 2 -21.22 3.80 -20.11
N ILE A 3 -21.36 2.93 -19.11
CA ILE A 3 -20.22 2.42 -18.35
C ILE A 3 -19.42 1.58 -19.34
N SER A 4 -18.27 2.08 -19.81
CA SER A 4 -17.34 1.29 -20.61
C SER A 4 -17.10 -0.01 -19.86
N SER A 5 -17.34 -1.15 -20.50
CA SER A 5 -16.97 -2.45 -19.93
C SER A 5 -15.51 -2.38 -19.49
N PRO A 6 -15.17 -2.90 -18.29
CA PRO A 6 -13.78 -2.94 -17.86
C PRO A 6 -12.98 -3.70 -18.92
N ALA A 7 -11.82 -3.16 -19.33
CA ALA A 7 -10.95 -3.78 -20.31
C ALA A 7 -9.91 -4.65 -19.61
N GLY A 8 -9.44 -5.68 -20.29
CA GLY A 8 -8.32 -6.51 -19.85
C GLY A 8 -8.72 -7.77 -19.07
N SER A 9 -7.93 -8.82 -19.27
CA SER A 9 -8.02 -10.10 -18.60
C SER A 9 -6.76 -10.34 -17.75
N ILE A 10 -6.96 -10.73 -16.49
CA ILE A 10 -5.89 -11.04 -15.55
C ILE A 10 -5.97 -12.52 -15.20
N TRP A 11 -4.84 -13.21 -15.31
CA TRP A 11 -4.64 -14.48 -14.64
C TRP A 11 -3.80 -14.24 -13.39
N PHE A 12 -4.32 -14.61 -12.23
CA PHE A 12 -3.61 -14.51 -10.96
C PHE A 12 -3.37 -15.92 -10.44
N GLN A 13 -2.11 -16.32 -10.31
CA GLN A 13 -1.72 -17.55 -9.64
C GLN A 13 -1.17 -17.24 -8.24
N GLY A 14 -1.72 -17.89 -7.22
CA GLY A 14 -1.30 -17.71 -5.83
C GLY A 14 -1.98 -18.71 -4.92
N ASP A 15 -1.53 -18.80 -3.67
CA ASP A 15 -2.19 -19.62 -2.66
C ASP A 15 -3.46 -18.95 -2.15
N TRP A 16 -4.61 -19.35 -2.71
CA TRP A 16 -5.92 -18.79 -2.35
C TRP A 16 -6.41 -19.17 -0.94
N SER A 17 -5.68 -20.04 -0.23
CA SER A 17 -5.95 -20.29 1.19
C SER A 17 -5.27 -19.26 2.11
N ASP A 18 -4.36 -18.46 1.56
CA ASP A 18 -3.65 -17.40 2.25
C ASP A 18 -4.45 -16.08 2.18
N PRO A 19 -4.96 -15.56 3.31
CA PRO A 19 -5.75 -14.32 3.33
C PRO A 19 -4.99 -13.11 2.76
N TRP A 20 -3.65 -13.15 2.78
CA TRP A 20 -2.84 -12.08 2.20
C TRP A 20 -2.96 -12.05 0.68
N VAL A 21 -3.00 -13.22 0.04
CA VAL A 21 -3.16 -13.36 -1.41
C VAL A 21 -4.56 -12.92 -1.83
N GLU A 22 -5.57 -13.26 -1.04
CA GLU A 22 -6.94 -12.75 -1.24
C GLU A 22 -6.98 -11.22 -1.13
N GLY A 23 -6.35 -10.64 -0.11
CA GLY A 23 -6.25 -9.18 0.06
C GLY A 23 -5.54 -8.47 -1.09
N ILE A 24 -4.52 -9.10 -1.69
CA ILE A 24 -3.88 -8.60 -2.92
C ILE A 24 -4.86 -8.62 -4.08
N ALA A 25 -5.62 -9.71 -4.26
CA ALA A 25 -6.59 -9.84 -5.34
C ALA A 25 -7.74 -8.84 -5.20
N ASP A 26 -8.21 -8.60 -3.97
CA ASP A 26 -9.27 -7.63 -3.66
C ASP A 26 -8.83 -6.19 -3.90
N ALA A 27 -7.53 -5.91 -3.85
CA ALA A 27 -6.98 -4.60 -4.16
C ALA A 27 -6.91 -4.31 -5.67
N LEU A 28 -6.98 -5.34 -6.53
CA LEU A 28 -6.85 -5.18 -7.97
C LEU A 28 -7.96 -4.29 -8.54
N PRO A 29 -7.67 -3.49 -9.59
CA PRO A 29 -8.69 -2.73 -10.28
C PRO A 29 -9.74 -3.68 -10.87
N ARG A 30 -10.96 -3.16 -11.07
CA ARG A 30 -12.01 -3.91 -11.75
C ARG A 30 -11.61 -4.15 -13.21
N VAL A 31 -11.47 -5.41 -13.57
CA VAL A 31 -11.12 -5.88 -14.93
C VAL A 31 -12.28 -6.68 -15.53
N GLN A 32 -12.18 -6.96 -16.84
CA GLN A 32 -13.18 -7.77 -17.55
C GLN A 32 -13.26 -9.18 -16.96
N GLU A 33 -12.09 -9.75 -16.71
CA GLU A 33 -11.96 -11.12 -16.25
C GLU A 33 -10.77 -11.23 -15.29
N LEU A 34 -11.00 -11.78 -14.10
CA LEU A 34 -9.96 -12.20 -13.17
C LEU A 34 -10.07 -13.71 -12.99
N ARG A 35 -9.14 -14.45 -13.59
CA ARG A 35 -9.05 -15.90 -13.44
C ARG A 35 -8.08 -16.24 -12.31
N ARG A 36 -8.60 -16.96 -11.31
CA ARG A 36 -7.82 -17.49 -10.19
C ARG A 36 -7.22 -18.84 -10.57
N LEU A 37 -5.89 -18.95 -10.55
CA LEU A 37 -5.15 -20.16 -10.88
C LEU A 37 -4.58 -20.79 -9.60
N ASP A 38 -4.60 -22.12 -9.53
CA ASP A 38 -4.04 -22.86 -8.40
C ASP A 38 -2.50 -22.71 -8.36
N PRO A 39 -1.88 -22.55 -7.18
CA PRO A 39 -0.44 -22.31 -7.08
C PRO A 39 0.42 -23.49 -7.57
N THR A 40 -0.16 -24.69 -7.62
CA THR A 40 0.45 -25.92 -8.15
C THR A 40 0.12 -26.16 -9.61
N SER A 41 -0.78 -25.36 -10.21
CA SER A 41 -1.08 -25.44 -11.64
C SER A 41 0.23 -25.32 -12.42
N VAL A 42 0.51 -26.37 -13.19
CA VAL A 42 1.62 -26.34 -14.13
C VAL A 42 1.26 -25.34 -15.22
N TRP A 43 2.19 -24.45 -15.54
CA TRP A 43 2.06 -23.55 -16.67
C TRP A 43 2.09 -24.34 -17.98
N GLN A 44 0.94 -24.87 -18.35
CA GLN A 44 0.71 -25.58 -19.60
C GLN A 44 0.06 -24.61 -20.59
N VAL A 45 0.35 -24.82 -21.87
CA VAL A 45 -0.29 -24.07 -22.94
C VAL A 45 -1.74 -24.56 -23.03
N GLU A 46 -2.66 -23.83 -22.38
CA GLU A 46 -4.08 -24.04 -22.64
C GLU A 46 -4.40 -23.57 -24.07
N SER A 47 -5.25 -24.32 -24.76
CA SER A 47 -5.81 -23.97 -26.06
C SER A 47 -6.77 -22.79 -25.91
N GLY A 48 -6.24 -21.59 -25.66
CA GLY A 48 -7.00 -20.37 -25.42
C GLY A 48 -6.18 -19.11 -25.66
N PRO A 49 -6.85 -17.95 -25.77
CA PRO A 49 -6.14 -16.68 -25.86
C PRO A 49 -5.32 -16.43 -24.59
N PRO A 50 -4.14 -15.80 -24.69
CA PRO A 50 -3.39 -15.36 -23.51
C PRO A 50 -4.21 -14.33 -22.71
N PRO A 51 -4.00 -14.25 -21.38
CA PRO A 51 -4.44 -13.07 -20.64
C PRO A 51 -3.67 -11.83 -21.10
N ASP A 52 -4.16 -10.64 -20.76
CA ASP A 52 -3.41 -9.41 -20.96
C ASP A 52 -2.32 -9.24 -19.90
N LEU A 53 -2.57 -9.74 -18.68
CA LEU A 53 -1.65 -9.69 -17.55
C LEU A 53 -1.64 -11.00 -16.77
N LEU A 54 -0.44 -11.45 -16.40
CA LEU A 54 -0.20 -12.55 -15.48
C LEU A 54 0.39 -12.02 -14.18
N ILE A 55 -0.26 -12.35 -13.06
CA ILE A 55 0.24 -12.07 -11.71
C ILE A 55 0.63 -13.39 -11.08
N LEU A 56 1.89 -13.49 -10.66
CA LEU A 56 2.43 -14.65 -9.97
C LEU A 56 2.69 -14.28 -8.52
N HIS A 57 2.03 -14.94 -7.59
CA HIS A 57 2.39 -14.90 -6.19
C HIS A 57 3.18 -16.15 -5.79
N LYS A 58 4.35 -15.94 -5.19
CA LYS A 58 5.25 -17.03 -4.78
C LYS A 58 5.81 -16.76 -3.39
N ASN A 59 5.39 -17.58 -2.43
CA ASN A 59 5.94 -17.56 -1.07
C ASN A 59 7.45 -17.89 -1.03
N ARG A 60 7.92 -18.76 -1.93
CA ARG A 60 9.33 -19.12 -2.15
C ARG A 60 9.65 -19.08 -3.63
N LEU A 61 10.85 -18.61 -3.97
CA LEU A 61 11.31 -18.51 -5.35
C LEU A 61 12.21 -19.70 -5.70
N LEU A 62 11.60 -20.87 -5.86
CA LEU A 62 12.36 -22.08 -6.15
C LEU A 62 13.01 -22.01 -7.55
N PRO A 63 14.30 -22.41 -7.70
CA PRO A 63 14.97 -22.52 -8.99
C PRO A 63 14.16 -23.23 -10.09
N LYS A 64 13.56 -24.37 -9.71
CA LYS A 64 12.76 -25.20 -10.61
C LYS A 64 11.54 -24.44 -11.15
N ASP A 65 10.92 -23.59 -10.34
CA ASP A 65 9.76 -22.80 -10.77
C ASP A 65 10.18 -21.76 -11.82
N ALA A 66 11.34 -21.11 -11.62
CA ALA A 66 11.87 -20.16 -12.60
C ALA A 66 12.19 -20.85 -13.93
N GLU A 67 12.82 -22.03 -13.90
CA GLU A 67 13.12 -22.83 -15.10
C GLU A 67 11.85 -23.27 -15.84
N LEU A 68 10.85 -23.75 -15.10
CA LEU A 68 9.55 -24.14 -15.66
C LEU A 68 8.83 -22.95 -16.28
N PHE A 69 8.84 -21.79 -15.62
CA PHE A 69 8.23 -20.57 -16.13
C PHE A 69 8.95 -20.03 -17.37
N ALA A 70 10.29 -20.01 -17.35
CA ALA A 70 11.11 -19.61 -18.49
C ALA A 70 10.83 -20.50 -19.71
N ARG A 71 10.74 -21.82 -19.49
CA ARG A 71 10.39 -22.77 -20.54
C ARG A 71 8.99 -22.52 -21.08
N TRP A 72 8.00 -22.30 -20.22
CA TRP A 72 6.64 -21.96 -20.67
C TRP A 72 6.60 -20.67 -21.49
N LYS A 73 7.34 -19.63 -21.07
CA LYS A 73 7.45 -18.37 -21.81
C LYS A 73 8.08 -18.56 -23.20
N ALA A 74 9.06 -19.45 -23.32
CA ALA A 74 9.75 -19.76 -24.58
C ALA A 74 8.97 -20.70 -25.50
N GLU A 75 8.24 -21.67 -24.94
CA GLU A 75 7.48 -22.69 -25.68
C GLU A 75 6.03 -22.29 -25.95
N SER A 76 5.56 -21.18 -25.40
CA SER A 76 4.20 -20.68 -25.63
C SER A 76 3.97 -20.38 -27.10
N ALA A 77 2.84 -20.85 -27.64
CA ALA A 77 2.39 -20.56 -28.99
C ALA A 77 1.77 -19.16 -29.14
N TRP A 78 1.71 -18.37 -28.06
CA TRP A 78 1.12 -17.04 -28.08
C TRP A 78 1.99 -16.06 -28.88
N PRO A 79 1.40 -15.23 -29.76
CA PRO A 79 2.16 -14.24 -30.54
C PRO A 79 2.95 -13.26 -29.66
N ARG A 80 2.42 -12.97 -28.46
CA ARG A 80 3.05 -12.18 -27.42
C ARG A 80 2.74 -12.80 -26.07
N PHE A 81 3.77 -12.96 -25.25
CA PHE A 81 3.59 -13.42 -23.87
C PHE A 81 2.98 -12.29 -23.01
N PRO A 82 2.03 -12.59 -22.10
CA PRO A 82 1.43 -11.60 -21.21
C PRO A 82 2.46 -10.82 -20.40
N ALA A 83 2.16 -9.57 -20.09
CA ALA A 83 2.93 -8.84 -19.10
C ALA A 83 2.88 -9.60 -17.77
N THR A 84 4.01 -9.75 -17.10
CA THR A 84 4.15 -10.59 -15.91
C THR A 84 4.57 -9.76 -14.71
N ILE A 85 3.77 -9.82 -13.64
CA ILE A 85 4.12 -9.24 -12.34
C ILE A 85 4.38 -10.38 -11.36
N LEU A 86 5.54 -10.37 -10.71
CA LEU A 86 5.88 -11.29 -9.63
C LEU A 86 5.70 -10.59 -8.27
N CYS A 87 4.75 -11.07 -7.48
CA CYS A 87 4.58 -10.77 -6.07
C CYS A 87 5.34 -11.83 -5.24
N TYR A 88 6.46 -11.47 -4.64
CA TYR A 88 7.27 -12.43 -3.88
C TYR A 88 6.98 -12.35 -2.37
N GLY A 89 6.92 -13.51 -1.72
CA GLY A 89 6.67 -13.65 -0.30
C GLY A 89 7.92 -13.55 0.58
N PRO A 90 7.78 -13.69 1.91
CA PRO A 90 8.80 -13.41 2.92
C PRO A 90 9.97 -14.39 2.88
N PHE A 91 9.82 -15.53 2.21
CA PHE A 91 10.86 -16.55 2.12
C PHE A 91 11.64 -16.48 0.81
N ALA A 92 11.38 -15.48 -0.04
CA ALA A 92 12.18 -15.21 -1.23
C ALA A 92 13.57 -14.71 -0.83
N ARG A 93 14.61 -15.37 -1.36
CA ARG A 93 15.99 -14.95 -1.14
C ARG A 93 16.46 -14.06 -2.28
N TYR A 94 17.35 -13.12 -1.98
CA TYR A 94 17.92 -12.22 -3.00
C TYR A 94 18.55 -12.98 -4.18
N ALA A 95 19.34 -14.03 -3.91
CA ALA A 95 19.95 -14.86 -4.95
C ALA A 95 18.93 -15.61 -5.83
N GLU A 96 17.70 -15.80 -5.35
CA GLU A 96 16.61 -16.40 -6.13
C GLU A 96 15.88 -15.34 -6.95
N LEU A 97 15.70 -14.13 -6.39
CA LEU A 97 15.09 -12.98 -7.07
C LEU A 97 15.82 -12.65 -8.37
N ASP A 98 17.16 -12.68 -8.40
CA ASP A 98 17.97 -12.37 -9.58
C ASP A 98 17.55 -13.19 -10.82
N ARG A 99 17.15 -14.45 -10.62
CA ARG A 99 16.68 -15.32 -11.72
C ARG A 99 15.34 -14.85 -12.28
N TRP A 100 14.45 -14.45 -11.38
CA TRP A 100 13.11 -13.98 -11.71
C TRP A 100 13.09 -12.58 -12.32
N LEU A 101 14.08 -11.73 -12.03
CA LEU A 101 14.19 -10.38 -12.63
C LEU A 101 14.25 -10.39 -14.16
N SER A 102 14.78 -11.46 -14.76
CA SER A 102 14.81 -11.63 -16.23
C SER A 102 13.51 -12.19 -16.81
N LEU A 103 12.63 -12.74 -15.96
CA LEU A 103 11.44 -13.48 -16.36
C LEU A 103 10.16 -12.65 -16.21
N ALA A 104 10.10 -11.82 -15.17
CA ALA A 104 8.98 -10.93 -14.88
C ALA A 104 9.27 -9.49 -15.34
N ASP A 105 8.23 -8.76 -15.76
CA ASP A 105 8.34 -7.36 -16.17
C ASP A 105 8.33 -6.42 -14.95
N VAL A 106 7.70 -6.84 -13.85
CA VAL A 106 7.67 -6.12 -12.57
C VAL A 106 7.84 -7.14 -11.44
N VAL A 107 8.66 -6.81 -10.44
CA VAL A 107 8.85 -7.61 -9.24
C VAL A 107 8.56 -6.73 -8.03
N ILE A 108 7.63 -7.15 -7.17
CA ILE A 108 7.21 -6.41 -5.97
C ILE A 108 7.11 -7.32 -4.75
N PRO A 109 7.43 -6.83 -3.54
CA PRO A 109 7.21 -7.59 -2.33
C PRO A 109 5.70 -7.71 -2.06
N GLU A 110 5.24 -8.90 -1.67
CA GLU A 110 3.83 -9.13 -1.37
C GLU A 110 3.29 -8.21 -0.28
N ALA A 111 4.15 -7.76 0.63
CA ALA A 111 3.74 -7.03 1.82
C ALA A 111 3.21 -5.63 1.46
N THR A 112 3.71 -5.02 0.39
CA THR A 112 3.24 -3.72 -0.12
C THR A 112 2.41 -3.85 -1.39
N ALA A 113 2.29 -5.07 -1.95
CA ALA A 113 1.52 -5.34 -3.16
C ALA A 113 0.08 -4.80 -3.10
N PRO A 114 -0.69 -4.86 -2.00
CA PRO A 114 -2.03 -4.27 -1.97
C PRO A 114 -2.06 -2.76 -2.25
N ASP A 115 -0.97 -2.04 -1.99
CA ASP A 115 -0.87 -0.59 -2.22
C ASP A 115 -0.26 -0.24 -3.58
N THR A 116 0.70 -1.04 -4.06
CA THR A 116 1.45 -0.75 -5.29
C THR A 116 0.87 -1.44 -6.53
N LEU A 117 0.45 -2.70 -6.40
CA LEU A 117 0.00 -3.54 -7.50
C LEU A 117 -1.17 -2.94 -8.31
N PRO A 118 -2.20 -2.30 -7.71
CA PRO A 118 -3.34 -1.81 -8.47
C PRO A 118 -2.93 -0.84 -9.58
N ARG A 119 -2.01 0.07 -9.27
CA ARG A 119 -1.48 1.03 -10.25
C ARG A 119 -0.63 0.35 -11.31
N ARG A 120 0.17 -0.66 -10.93
CA ARG A 120 0.98 -1.44 -11.88
C ARG A 120 0.08 -2.17 -12.88
N VAL A 121 -1.00 -2.76 -12.41
CA VAL A 121 -2.00 -3.42 -13.26
C VAL A 121 -2.64 -2.43 -14.23
N GLU A 122 -3.10 -1.28 -13.76
CA GLU A 122 -3.67 -0.23 -14.63
C GLU A 122 -2.70 0.18 -15.75
N ARG A 123 -1.41 0.31 -15.42
CA ARG A 123 -0.36 0.64 -16.39
C ARG A 123 -0.12 -0.49 -17.39
N CYS A 124 0.01 -1.73 -16.93
CA CYS A 124 0.23 -2.89 -17.80
C CYS A 124 -0.94 -3.11 -18.77
N LEU A 125 -2.16 -2.90 -18.29
CA LEU A 125 -3.39 -3.05 -19.09
C LEU A 125 -3.76 -1.80 -19.90
N ASN A 126 -2.97 -0.73 -19.81
CA ASN A 126 -3.25 0.57 -20.45
C ASN A 126 -4.68 1.07 -20.18
N LEU A 127 -5.20 0.89 -18.96
CA LEU A 127 -6.57 1.26 -18.61
C LEU A 127 -6.81 2.78 -18.55
N GLY A 128 -5.86 3.57 -19.05
CA GLY A 128 -5.77 5.00 -18.79
C GLY A 128 -5.62 5.27 -17.28
N PRO A 129 -5.54 6.53 -16.88
CA PRO A 129 -5.81 6.85 -15.49
C PRO A 129 -7.32 6.57 -15.27
N ALA A 130 -7.68 5.90 -14.16
CA ALA A 130 -9.07 5.52 -13.85
C ALA A 130 -10.04 6.70 -14.11
N PRO A 131 -11.33 6.50 -14.45
CA PRO A 131 -12.28 7.60 -14.71
C PRO A 131 -12.42 8.61 -13.55
N ASP A 132 -11.96 8.26 -12.34
CA ASP A 132 -11.81 9.16 -11.18
C ASP A 132 -10.43 9.86 -11.11
N ALA A 133 -9.69 9.86 -12.20
CA ALA A 133 -8.45 10.59 -12.38
C ALA A 133 -8.78 12.06 -12.57
N ILE A 134 -8.97 12.70 -11.42
CA ILE A 134 -9.03 14.14 -11.29
C ILE A 134 -7.82 14.74 -12.01
N ASP A 135 -8.10 15.71 -12.89
CA ASP A 135 -7.09 16.63 -13.40
C ASP A 135 -6.44 17.30 -12.18
N VAL A 136 -5.14 17.12 -11.99
CA VAL A 136 -4.41 17.61 -10.79
C VAL A 136 -4.62 19.13 -10.59
N GLY A 137 -5.03 19.85 -11.63
CA GLY A 137 -5.47 21.24 -11.56
C GLY A 137 -6.79 21.51 -10.82
N SER A 138 -7.61 20.51 -10.47
CA SER A 138 -8.91 20.70 -9.81
C SER A 138 -8.98 20.26 -8.35
N VAL A 139 -7.96 19.54 -7.84
CA VAL A 139 -7.74 19.39 -6.39
C VAL A 139 -7.26 20.76 -5.92
N SER A 140 -7.90 21.36 -4.92
CA SER A 140 -7.39 22.62 -4.35
C SER A 140 -6.16 22.29 -3.50
N ALA A 141 -5.03 22.10 -4.20
CA ALA A 141 -3.73 21.77 -3.64
C ALA A 141 -3.25 22.83 -2.63
N GLU A 142 -3.87 24.02 -2.64
CA GLU A 142 -3.67 25.07 -1.65
C GLU A 142 -4.07 24.67 -0.21
N SER A 143 -4.91 23.64 -0.07
CA SER A 143 -5.51 23.25 1.20
C SER A 143 -4.93 21.97 1.84
N ALA A 144 -3.91 21.36 1.25
CA ALA A 144 -3.27 20.17 1.79
C ALA A 144 -1.77 20.38 1.98
N GLN A 145 -1.24 19.91 3.11
CA GLN A 145 0.17 19.93 3.44
C GLN A 145 0.71 18.49 3.43
N VAL A 146 1.89 18.29 2.87
CA VAL A 146 2.64 17.03 3.01
C VAL A 146 3.78 17.23 4.01
N VAL A 147 3.86 16.35 5.00
CA VAL A 147 4.99 16.27 5.92
C VAL A 147 5.80 15.03 5.56
N VAL A 148 7.11 15.21 5.37
CA VAL A 148 8.05 14.13 5.10
C VAL A 148 8.90 13.91 6.35
N ALA A 149 8.80 12.73 6.96
CA ALA A 149 9.55 12.35 8.15
C ALA A 149 10.51 11.19 7.83
N SER A 150 11.82 11.43 8.03
CA SER A 150 12.86 10.39 7.90
C SER A 150 14.06 10.77 8.76
N THR A 151 14.66 9.81 9.47
CA THR A 151 15.94 10.01 10.17
C THR A 151 17.12 10.11 9.20
N ASN A 152 16.96 9.63 7.96
CA ASN A 152 17.95 9.78 6.90
C ASN A 152 17.82 11.15 6.21
N PRO A 153 18.82 12.06 6.32
CA PRO A 153 18.72 13.40 5.77
C PRO A 153 18.63 13.46 4.23
N ASP A 154 19.28 12.52 3.54
CA ASP A 154 19.31 12.49 2.08
C ASP A 154 17.99 11.94 1.52
N LEU A 155 17.48 10.87 2.13
CA LEU A 155 16.16 10.34 1.78
C LEU A 155 15.06 11.36 2.09
N ARG A 156 15.12 12.02 3.25
CA ARG A 156 14.19 13.09 3.62
C ARG A 156 14.17 14.22 2.59
N ARG A 157 15.34 14.70 2.16
CA ARG A 157 15.44 15.75 1.13
C ARG A 157 14.85 15.27 -0.18
N THR A 158 15.25 14.08 -0.63
CA THR A 158 14.77 13.48 -1.87
C THR A 158 13.24 13.33 -1.88
N LEU A 159 12.67 12.82 -0.80
CA LEU A 159 11.22 12.68 -0.64
C LEU A 159 10.51 14.04 -0.63
N ALA A 160 11.07 15.04 0.05
CA ALA A 160 10.50 16.38 0.09
C ALA A 160 10.50 17.03 -1.30
N ASP A 161 11.61 16.90 -2.04
CA ASP A 161 11.73 17.41 -3.41
C ASP A 161 10.72 16.73 -4.34
N LEU A 162 10.60 15.40 -4.27
CA LEU A 162 9.61 14.64 -5.03
C LEU A 162 8.18 15.06 -4.70
N CYS A 163 7.82 15.17 -3.41
CA CYS A 163 6.50 15.62 -3.00
C CYS A 163 6.19 17.05 -3.45
N ALA A 164 7.20 17.94 -3.51
CA ALA A 164 7.04 19.33 -3.90
C ALA A 164 6.67 19.49 -5.39
N GLU A 165 6.99 18.50 -6.23
CA GLU A 165 6.55 18.47 -7.63
C GLU A 165 5.04 18.24 -7.77
N TRP A 166 4.39 17.64 -6.77
CA TRP A 166 2.97 17.26 -6.81
C TRP A 166 2.10 18.06 -5.85
N VAL A 167 2.69 18.65 -4.82
CA VAL A 167 1.97 19.38 -3.77
C VAL A 167 2.72 20.67 -3.44
N PRO A 168 2.04 21.83 -3.41
CA PRO A 168 2.70 23.13 -3.23
C PRO A 168 3.28 23.35 -1.83
N ARG A 169 2.81 22.60 -0.82
CA ARG A 169 3.21 22.78 0.58
C ARG A 169 3.79 21.49 1.14
N VAL A 170 5.13 21.42 1.18
CA VAL A 170 5.88 20.30 1.74
C VAL A 170 6.75 20.78 2.90
N VAL A 171 6.75 20.01 3.99
CA VAL A 171 7.59 20.25 5.17
C VAL A 171 8.41 19.01 5.46
N ALA A 172 9.73 19.16 5.47
CA ALA A 172 10.68 18.08 5.81
C ALA A 172 11.01 18.11 7.31
N GLN A 173 10.85 16.98 8.00
CA GLN A 173 11.10 16.83 9.44
C GLN A 173 12.09 15.69 9.73
N ALA A 174 13.08 15.97 10.57
CA ALA A 174 14.20 15.06 10.82
C ALA A 174 13.90 13.93 11.82
N ASP A 175 12.78 13.99 12.55
CA ASP A 175 12.48 13.03 13.63
C ASP A 175 10.99 12.66 13.69
N TYR A 176 10.72 11.38 13.96
CA TYR A 176 9.40 10.79 14.28
C TYR A 176 8.92 11.16 15.68
N ARG A 177 9.86 11.58 16.53
CA ARG A 177 9.56 12.30 17.76
C ARG A 177 9.07 13.67 17.35
N PHE A 178 7.78 13.75 17.05
CA PHE A 178 6.99 14.99 17.03
C PHE A 178 7.07 15.79 18.35
N GLU A 179 8.03 15.49 19.24
CA GLU A 179 8.33 16.17 20.49
C GLU A 179 8.81 17.61 20.27
N TYR A 180 9.36 17.94 19.09
CA TYR A 180 9.91 19.28 18.82
C TYR A 180 9.27 20.06 17.68
N ALA A 181 8.42 19.46 16.85
CA ALA A 181 7.50 20.22 16.01
C ALA A 181 6.40 20.77 16.93
N GLY A 182 6.71 21.90 17.57
CA GLY A 182 6.01 22.40 18.74
C GLY A 182 4.50 22.43 18.55
N ARG A 183 3.77 22.29 19.66
CA ARG A 183 2.30 22.41 19.72
C ARG A 183 1.74 23.67 19.03
N ALA A 184 2.58 24.66 18.70
CA ALA A 184 2.25 25.85 17.93
C ALA A 184 2.22 25.59 16.40
N GLU A 185 3.16 24.83 15.83
CA GLU A 185 3.16 24.47 14.40
C GLU A 185 2.12 23.38 14.10
N ALA A 186 1.97 22.38 14.96
CA ALA A 186 0.87 21.41 14.85
C ALA A 186 -0.51 22.08 15.00
N ARG A 187 -0.64 23.12 15.84
CA ARG A 187 -1.85 23.97 15.90
C ARG A 187 -2.01 24.92 14.72
N ALA A 188 -0.93 25.33 14.06
CA ALA A 188 -0.99 26.12 12.84
C ALA A 188 -1.38 25.24 11.64
N SER A 189 -0.90 23.99 11.58
CA SER A 189 -1.32 22.96 10.62
C SER A 189 -2.77 22.55 10.83
N LEU A 190 -3.29 22.54 12.07
CA LEU A 190 -4.74 22.43 12.34
C LEU A 190 -5.58 23.57 11.73
N ARG A 191 -4.98 24.73 11.44
CA ARG A 191 -5.67 25.83 10.71
C ARG A 191 -5.52 25.71 9.19
N VAL A 192 -4.66 24.81 8.71
CA VAL A 192 -4.32 24.60 7.30
C VAL A 192 -4.72 23.18 6.90
N GLY A 193 -6.02 22.97 6.69
CA GLY A 193 -6.54 21.74 6.10
C GLY A 193 -6.01 20.45 6.73
N ALA A 194 -5.86 19.43 5.90
CA ALA A 194 -5.44 18.08 6.30
C ALA A 194 -3.97 17.87 5.95
N THR A 195 -3.28 17.19 6.86
CA THR A 195 -1.86 16.87 6.71
C THR A 195 -1.70 15.42 6.28
N ILE A 196 -1.04 15.18 5.16
CA ILE A 196 -0.60 13.84 4.75
C ILE A 196 0.84 13.67 5.21
N THR A 197 1.14 12.57 5.89
CA THR A 197 2.50 12.30 6.37
C THR A 197 3.12 11.16 5.58
N VAL A 198 4.28 11.39 4.96
CA VAL A 198 5.12 10.36 4.35
C VAL A 198 6.23 10.04 5.35
N ILE A 199 6.28 8.80 5.82
CA ILE A 199 7.18 8.36 6.91
C ILE A 199 8.08 7.26 6.38
N ASP A 200 9.38 7.51 6.34
CA ASP A 200 10.39 6.44 6.25
C ASP A 200 10.37 5.65 7.57
N VAL A 201 10.11 4.34 7.60
CA VAL A 201 9.94 3.61 8.86
C VAL A 201 11.28 3.02 9.32
N PRO A 202 11.85 3.48 10.45
CA PRO A 202 13.14 3.01 10.94
C PRO A 202 12.96 1.70 11.70
N LEU A 203 12.79 0.59 11.01
CA LEU A 203 12.45 -0.71 11.60
C LEU A 203 13.40 -1.20 12.73
N LEU A 204 14.61 -0.64 12.84
CA LEU A 204 15.59 -0.98 13.86
C LEU A 204 15.52 -0.07 15.10
N GLU A 205 14.79 1.04 15.03
CA GLU A 205 14.62 1.98 16.13
C GLU A 205 13.36 1.63 16.93
N SER A 206 13.44 1.67 18.26
CA SER A 206 12.27 1.47 19.10
C SER A 206 11.31 2.66 19.02
N GLY A 207 10.00 2.37 18.94
CA GLY A 207 8.95 3.39 19.04
C GLY A 207 8.51 4.02 17.72
N TRP A 208 8.90 3.45 16.57
CA TRP A 208 8.35 3.86 15.27
C TRP A 208 6.82 3.69 15.22
N GLU A 209 6.29 2.71 15.95
CA GLU A 209 4.86 2.45 16.07
C GLU A 209 4.11 3.66 16.63
N ALA A 210 4.63 4.24 17.72
CA ALA A 210 4.07 5.45 18.31
C ALA A 210 4.21 6.67 17.37
N GLY A 211 5.21 6.67 16.50
CA GLY A 211 5.36 7.66 15.43
C GLY A 211 4.20 7.61 14.43
N ILE A 212 3.91 6.42 13.89
CA ILE A 212 2.80 6.22 12.95
C ILE A 212 1.46 6.54 13.63
N GLU A 213 1.22 6.00 14.82
CA GLU A 213 -0.05 6.23 15.54
C GLU A 213 -0.30 7.72 15.75
N ARG A 214 0.71 8.47 16.23
CA ARG A 214 0.58 9.92 16.39
C ARG A 214 0.36 10.65 15.07
N ALA A 215 1.08 10.28 14.01
CA ALA A 215 0.91 10.91 12.71
C ALA A 215 -0.52 10.67 12.15
N ALA A 216 -1.06 9.47 12.35
CA ALA A 216 -2.40 9.09 11.93
C ALA A 216 -3.51 9.92 12.60
N HIS A 217 -3.26 10.51 13.78
CA HIS A 217 -4.20 11.44 14.42
C HIS A 217 -4.36 12.77 13.66
N TRP A 218 -3.36 13.17 12.88
CA TRP A 218 -3.35 14.45 12.16
C TRP A 218 -3.80 14.33 10.70
N GLY A 219 -3.91 13.10 10.23
CA GLY A 219 -4.34 12.79 8.89
C GLY A 219 -3.68 11.53 8.37
N PRO A 220 -3.76 11.29 7.06
CA PRO A 220 -3.33 10.02 6.51
C PRO A 220 -1.82 9.84 6.50
N VAL A 221 -1.38 8.60 6.71
CA VAL A 221 0.05 8.23 6.76
C VAL A 221 0.41 7.28 5.62
N ILE A 222 1.44 7.61 4.86
CA ILE A 222 2.11 6.74 3.89
C ILE A 222 3.41 6.26 4.54
N ALA A 223 3.46 4.99 4.94
CA ALA A 223 4.64 4.38 5.54
C ALA A 223 5.56 3.78 4.46
N LEU A 224 6.85 4.07 4.50
CA LEU A 224 7.86 3.54 3.59
C LEU A 224 8.76 2.56 4.36
N PHE A 225 8.95 1.35 3.85
CA PHE A 225 9.71 0.30 4.55
C PHE A 225 10.93 -0.15 3.75
N GLY A 226 12.12 -0.08 4.36
CA GLY A 226 13.34 -0.69 3.79
C GLY A 226 13.26 -2.21 3.62
N PHE A 227 12.54 -2.88 4.53
CA PHE A 227 12.33 -4.33 4.51
C PHE A 227 10.87 -4.62 4.87
N PRO A 228 9.96 -4.50 3.90
CA PRO A 228 8.54 -4.72 4.18
C PRO A 228 8.31 -6.19 4.53
N SER A 229 7.52 -6.41 5.58
CA SER A 229 7.03 -7.74 5.98
C SER A 229 5.55 -7.63 6.28
N ARG A 230 4.80 -8.73 6.17
CA ARG A 230 3.37 -8.75 6.55
C ARG A 230 3.17 -8.16 7.94
N SER A 231 3.96 -8.59 8.92
CA SER A 231 3.85 -8.14 10.31
C SER A 231 4.07 -6.63 10.46
N ASN A 232 5.07 -6.05 9.79
CA ASN A 232 5.35 -4.62 9.88
C ASN A 232 4.25 -3.80 9.20
N VAL A 233 3.79 -4.23 8.02
CA VAL A 233 2.70 -3.59 7.27
C VAL A 233 1.39 -3.66 8.04
N GLU A 234 1.00 -4.84 8.54
CA GLU A 234 -0.18 -5.00 9.39
C GLU A 234 -0.12 -4.13 10.64
N THR A 235 1.06 -4.03 11.26
CA THR A 235 1.26 -3.19 12.44
C THR A 235 1.05 -1.72 12.09
N ALA A 236 1.69 -1.22 11.02
CA ALA A 236 1.46 0.14 10.55
C ALA A 236 -0.02 0.39 10.20
N ARG A 237 -0.69 -0.56 9.54
CA ARG A 237 -2.12 -0.50 9.22
C ARG A 237 -2.99 -0.37 10.46
N ARG A 238 -2.77 -1.22 11.48
CA ARG A 238 -3.49 -1.15 12.77
C ARG A 238 -3.29 0.19 13.48
N LEU A 239 -2.12 0.81 13.29
CA LEU A 239 -1.79 2.12 13.85
C LEU A 239 -2.29 3.29 12.99
N GLY A 240 -3.00 3.02 11.89
CA GLY A 240 -3.66 4.03 11.06
C GLY A 240 -2.91 4.42 9.78
N ALA A 241 -1.88 3.67 9.38
CA ALA A 241 -1.27 3.87 8.06
C ALA A 241 -2.27 3.62 6.93
N TRP A 242 -2.37 4.59 6.01
CA TRP A 242 -3.23 4.51 4.84
C TRP A 242 -2.58 3.83 3.64
N ALA A 243 -1.27 3.85 3.55
CA ALA A 243 -0.56 3.08 2.53
C ALA A 243 0.80 2.66 3.06
N CYS A 244 1.29 1.52 2.56
CA CYS A 244 2.62 1.03 2.84
C CYS A 244 3.35 0.82 1.51
N LEU A 245 4.50 1.46 1.33
CA LEU A 245 5.38 1.30 0.17
C LEU A 245 6.74 0.76 0.62
N ASP A 246 7.46 0.13 -0.29
CA ASP A 246 8.79 -0.42 -0.04
C ASP A 246 9.90 0.55 -0.47
N LEU A 247 11.08 0.44 0.13
CA LEU A 247 12.28 1.17 -0.27
C LEU A 247 13.26 0.17 -0.90
N PRO A 248 13.81 0.47 -2.10
CA PRO A 248 13.48 1.63 -2.94
C PRO A 248 12.05 1.55 -3.50
N PHE A 249 11.33 2.67 -3.54
CA PHE A 249 10.01 2.75 -4.17
C PHE A 249 10.15 3.25 -5.61
N ASP A 250 9.11 2.99 -6.41
CA ASP A 250 8.92 3.68 -7.68
C ASP A 250 8.24 5.04 -7.47
N ARG A 251 8.82 6.08 -8.06
CA ARG A 251 8.32 7.45 -8.00
C ARG A 251 6.84 7.56 -8.40
N GLU A 252 6.40 6.79 -9.39
CA GLU A 252 5.01 6.79 -9.84
C GLU A 252 4.07 6.18 -8.80
N ASP A 253 4.51 5.18 -8.04
CA ASP A 253 3.71 4.56 -6.97
C ASP A 253 3.51 5.53 -5.82
N LEU A 254 4.55 6.27 -5.42
CA LEU A 254 4.43 7.34 -4.42
C LEU A 254 3.49 8.45 -4.91
N ALA A 255 3.64 8.91 -6.15
CA ALA A 255 2.79 9.94 -6.73
C ALA A 255 1.32 9.48 -6.78
N TYR A 256 1.07 8.24 -7.22
CA TYR A 256 -0.27 7.65 -7.27
C TYR A 256 -0.89 7.57 -5.87
N THR A 257 -0.12 7.06 -4.91
CA THR A 257 -0.55 6.93 -3.52
C THR A 257 -0.89 8.29 -2.92
N LEU A 258 -0.03 9.28 -3.11
CA LEU A 258 -0.24 10.64 -2.63
C LEU A 258 -1.48 11.30 -3.23
N ARG A 259 -1.73 11.12 -4.53
CA ARG A 259 -2.94 11.60 -5.20
C ARG A 259 -4.19 10.91 -4.68
N ARG A 260 -4.16 9.58 -4.49
CA ARG A 260 -5.25 8.87 -3.80
C ARG A 260 -5.46 9.44 -2.41
N CYS A 261 -4.37 9.82 -1.75
CA CYS A 261 -4.44 10.37 -0.41
C CYS A 261 -5.18 11.71 -0.36
N LEU A 262 -4.78 12.63 -1.24
CA LEU A 262 -5.40 13.95 -1.38
C LEU A 262 -6.89 13.84 -1.70
N ARG A 263 -7.29 12.92 -2.60
CA ARG A 263 -8.70 12.69 -2.94
C ARG A 263 -9.54 12.25 -1.75
N GLY A 264 -9.08 11.27 -0.98
CA GLY A 264 -9.86 10.80 0.17
C GLY A 264 -9.97 11.86 1.27
N VAL A 265 -8.95 12.71 1.41
CA VAL A 265 -9.00 13.89 2.29
C VAL A 265 -10.08 14.88 1.83
N GLU A 266 -10.10 15.23 0.54
CA GLU A 266 -11.09 16.17 -0.02
C GLU A 266 -12.52 15.62 0.08
N ALA A 267 -12.71 14.34 -0.27
CA ALA A 267 -13.99 13.66 -0.16
C ALA A 267 -14.50 13.64 1.30
N GLY A 268 -13.62 13.35 2.26
CA GLY A 268 -13.96 13.39 3.69
C GLY A 268 -14.40 14.78 4.15
N ARG A 269 -13.73 15.84 3.67
CA ARG A 269 -14.15 17.23 3.96
C ARG A 269 -15.49 17.57 3.32
N ALA A 270 -15.71 17.21 2.07
CA ALA A 270 -16.97 17.44 1.37
C ALA A 270 -18.15 16.74 2.07
N ALA A 271 -17.89 15.58 2.68
CA ALA A 271 -18.86 14.84 3.48
C ALA A 271 -19.06 15.40 4.92
N GLY A 272 -18.36 16.47 5.30
CA GLY A 272 -18.46 17.06 6.64
C GLY A 272 -17.89 16.17 7.76
N LEU A 273 -17.06 15.19 7.42
CA LEU A 273 -16.44 14.31 8.41
C LEU A 273 -15.32 15.07 9.13
N ALA A 274 -15.50 15.31 10.43
CA ALA A 274 -14.54 16.01 11.28
C ALA A 274 -13.27 15.18 11.60
N GLY A 275 -13.14 14.00 11.00
CA GLY A 275 -12.00 13.11 11.14
C GLY A 275 -11.86 12.23 9.90
N PHE A 276 -10.62 11.94 9.54
CA PHE A 276 -10.32 10.97 8.49
C PHE A 276 -10.47 9.56 9.09
N GLU A 277 -11.51 8.82 8.70
CA GLU A 277 -11.56 7.38 8.97
C GLU A 277 -10.74 6.65 7.90
N PRO A 278 -9.68 5.91 8.26
CA PRO A 278 -8.94 5.11 7.29
C PRO A 278 -9.91 4.10 6.65
N GLY A 279 -9.96 4.05 5.32
CA GLY A 279 -10.89 3.19 4.56
C GLY A 279 -10.67 1.67 4.70
N HIS A 280 -9.95 1.23 5.74
CA HIS A 280 -9.56 -0.16 5.98
C HIS A 280 -9.74 -0.59 7.44
N GLN A 281 -10.60 0.07 8.23
CA GLN A 281 -11.00 -0.53 9.50
C GLN A 281 -11.77 -1.82 9.21
N LEU A 282 -11.11 -2.96 9.47
CA LEU A 282 -11.81 -4.14 9.96
C LEU A 282 -12.83 -3.66 11.01
N PRO A 283 -14.09 -4.12 10.95
CA PRO A 283 -15.14 -3.64 11.85
C PRO A 283 -14.62 -3.71 13.29
N ARG A 284 -14.73 -2.60 14.03
CA ARG A 284 -14.41 -2.58 15.46
C ARG A 284 -15.09 -3.78 16.11
N PRO A 285 -14.38 -4.64 16.88
CA PRO A 285 -15.05 -5.70 17.60
C PRO A 285 -16.17 -5.07 18.44
N PRO A 286 -17.37 -5.70 18.51
CA PRO A 286 -18.46 -5.17 19.30
C PRO A 286 -17.97 -4.94 20.71
N VAL A 287 -18.29 -3.77 21.26
CA VAL A 287 -18.03 -3.42 22.66
C VAL A 287 -18.86 -4.37 23.53
N SER A 288 -18.35 -5.57 23.78
CA SER A 288 -18.98 -6.51 24.68
C SER A 288 -18.71 -6.06 26.11
N PHE A 289 -19.77 -5.54 26.72
CA PHE A 289 -20.04 -5.51 28.16
C PHE A 289 -18.95 -4.96 29.07
N ARG A 290 -19.23 -3.77 29.61
CA ARG A 290 -18.76 -3.39 30.95
C ARG A 290 -19.08 -4.53 31.92
N VAL A 291 -18.07 -5.31 32.27
CA VAL A 291 -18.10 -6.05 33.54
C VAL A 291 -17.97 -4.99 34.61
N SER A 292 -19.11 -4.66 35.23
CA SER A 292 -19.18 -3.93 36.48
C SER A 292 -18.19 -4.54 37.47
N ASN A 293 -17.19 -3.72 37.82
CA ASN A 293 -16.18 -4.03 38.82
C ASN A 293 -16.88 -4.43 40.14
N PRO A 294 -16.67 -5.64 40.69
CA PRO A 294 -17.22 -5.97 41.99
C PRO A 294 -16.59 -5.06 43.05
N LYS A 295 -17.47 -4.43 43.85
CA LYS A 295 -17.13 -3.54 44.97
C LYS A 295 -16.00 -4.13 45.82
N ARG A 296 -14.94 -3.34 46.04
CA ARG A 296 -13.97 -3.56 47.13
C ARG A 296 -14.75 -3.69 48.46
N PRO A 297 -14.46 -4.69 49.30
CA PRO A 297 -14.96 -4.71 50.66
C PRO A 297 -14.28 -3.59 51.45
N THR A 298 -15.10 -2.67 51.95
CA THR A 298 -14.72 -1.67 52.95
C THR A 298 -14.40 -2.37 54.26
N THR A 299 -13.18 -2.17 54.75
CA THR A 299 -12.76 -2.51 56.10
C THR A 299 -13.59 -1.72 57.11
N HIS A 300 -14.48 -2.39 57.84
CA HIS A 300 -15.02 -1.85 59.10
C HIS A 300 -13.93 -1.96 60.16
N ARG A 301 -13.43 -0.79 60.59
CA ARG A 301 -12.90 -0.57 61.93
C ARG A 301 -14.11 -0.16 62.77
N ASP A 302 -14.35 -0.86 63.85
CA ASP A 302 -15.21 -0.40 64.94
C ASP A 302 -14.46 -0.65 66.27
N PRO A 303 -14.81 0.11 67.32
CA PRO A 303 -13.89 0.76 68.26
C PRO A 303 -13.26 -0.12 69.35
#